data_AF-A0A1Q6GRE4-F1
#
_entry.id   AF-A0A1Q6GRE4-F1
#
_cell.length_a   1.000
_cell.length_b   1.000
_cell.length_c   1.000
_cell.angle_alpha   90.00
_cell.angle_beta   90.00
_cell.angle_gamma   90.00
#
_symmetry.space_group_name_H-M   'P 1'
#
loop_
_entity.id
_entity.type
_entity.pdbx_description
1 polymer ?
#
loop_
_entity_poly.entity_id
_entity_poly.type
_entity_poly.pdbx_seq_one_letter_code
_entity_poly.pdbx_strand_id
1 'polypeptide(L)'
;MPSYYGIYKETDIEFVDVKIDFRFEREDRQPDVIATTKENQKYLIVFCFDDYVRHKQSFDFHNLTCLSVNLTRQNFNSLENFLLTSSEDKHWINNDVYFKGIEAKYKDKGKLVKLVSDDKCKECKIRSSCCAVMSFDYGFRTPLLIKNNGQQFRLCKTEKYKQELKEYCKQQEEDRLCREANHRRWEEKLLAKEYEQVENDKYNYSIQPVPTDINNTDSEKSCFDCEINLAWACKDGWAHCGCRPELGSHGRINPEYAKQCPRFVRKRQ
;
A
#
# COMPACT_ATOMS: atom_id res chain seq x y z
N MET A 1 7.09 -5.32 -26.90
CA MET A 1 6.23 -5.62 -25.72
C MET A 1 7.06 -6.34 -24.69
N PRO A 2 6.87 -6.10 -23.38
CA PRO A 2 7.78 -6.64 -22.37
C PRO A 2 7.74 -8.17 -22.34
N SER A 3 8.92 -8.79 -22.40
CA SER A 3 9.10 -10.24 -22.45
C SER A 3 9.75 -10.77 -21.18
N TYR A 4 9.20 -11.85 -20.64
CA TYR A 4 9.79 -12.57 -19.53
C TYR A 4 10.44 -13.88 -19.99
N TYR A 5 11.64 -14.18 -19.47
CA TYR A 5 12.49 -15.30 -19.89
C TYR A 5 12.87 -15.32 -21.39
N GLY A 6 12.70 -14.20 -22.10
CA GLY A 6 12.93 -14.16 -23.55
C GLY A 6 11.99 -15.07 -24.35
N ILE A 7 10.85 -15.47 -23.77
CA ILE A 7 9.86 -16.36 -24.42
C ILE A 7 9.18 -15.64 -25.59
N TYR A 8 8.97 -14.34 -25.43
CA TYR A 8 8.61 -13.47 -26.53
C TYR A 8 9.85 -12.74 -27.01
N LYS A 9 10.09 -12.82 -28.32
CA LYS A 9 11.17 -12.11 -28.98
C LYS A 9 10.53 -11.12 -29.94
N GLU A 10 11.26 -10.06 -30.25
CA GLU A 10 10.90 -9.18 -31.35
C GLU A 10 10.96 -9.98 -32.64
N THR A 11 9.96 -9.79 -33.48
CA THR A 11 9.78 -10.49 -34.75
C THR A 11 9.18 -9.52 -35.75
N ASP A 12 9.57 -9.67 -37.01
CA ASP A 12 8.91 -8.96 -38.10
C ASP A 12 7.48 -9.45 -38.28
N ILE A 13 6.60 -8.55 -38.67
CA ILE A 13 5.20 -8.86 -39.00
C ILE A 13 5.04 -8.64 -40.49
N GLU A 14 4.77 -9.72 -41.23
CA GLU A 14 4.51 -9.65 -42.67
C GLU A 14 3.02 -9.52 -42.96
N PHE A 15 2.66 -8.52 -43.75
CA PHE A 15 1.30 -8.31 -44.23
C PHE A 15 1.18 -8.74 -45.70
N VAL A 16 0.13 -9.49 -46.02
CA VAL A 16 -0.19 -9.93 -47.40
C VAL A 16 -1.22 -9.05 -48.07
N ASP A 17 -1.99 -8.29 -47.29
CA ASP A 17 -2.99 -7.35 -47.78
C ASP A 17 -2.95 -6.10 -46.89
N VAL A 18 -2.96 -4.93 -47.52
CA VAL A 18 -2.94 -3.64 -46.83
C VAL A 18 -3.97 -2.74 -47.50
N LYS A 19 -4.93 -2.26 -46.71
CA LYS A 19 -6.04 -1.42 -47.18
C LYS A 19 -6.08 -0.13 -46.39
N ILE A 20 -6.18 0.97 -47.11
CA ILE A 20 -6.45 2.28 -46.52
C ILE A 20 -7.92 2.30 -46.11
N ASP A 21 -8.17 2.64 -44.85
CA ASP A 21 -9.49 2.70 -44.25
C ASP A 21 -9.85 4.14 -43.88
N PHE A 22 -10.89 4.65 -44.52
CA PHE A 22 -11.44 5.99 -44.27
C PHE A 22 -12.72 5.98 -43.45
N ARG A 23 -13.14 4.81 -42.94
CA ARG A 23 -14.38 4.68 -42.15
C ARG A 23 -14.31 5.45 -40.83
N PHE A 24 -13.10 5.75 -40.35
CA PHE A 24 -12.88 6.48 -39.13
C PHE A 24 -12.68 7.95 -39.49
N GLU A 25 -13.75 8.75 -39.40
CA GLU A 25 -13.63 10.18 -39.61
C GLU A 25 -12.68 10.78 -38.55
N ARG A 26 -11.52 11.23 -39.02
CA ARG A 26 -10.50 11.89 -38.18
C ARG A 26 -10.46 13.39 -38.45
N GLU A 27 -10.20 14.18 -37.41
CA GLU A 27 -10.06 15.63 -37.54
C GLU A 27 -8.82 16.01 -38.36
N ASP A 28 -7.74 15.25 -38.19
CA ASP A 28 -6.47 15.45 -38.90
C ASP A 28 -6.47 14.88 -40.34
N ARG A 29 -7.58 14.24 -40.75
CA ARG A 29 -7.78 13.64 -42.08
C ARG A 29 -6.73 12.60 -42.47
N GLN A 30 -5.96 12.08 -41.52
CA GLN A 30 -5.07 10.96 -41.78
C GLN A 30 -5.91 9.69 -41.94
N PRO A 31 -5.61 8.82 -42.91
CA PRO A 31 -6.28 7.54 -42.99
C PRO A 31 -5.74 6.59 -41.92
N ASP A 32 -6.57 5.62 -41.54
CA ASP A 32 -6.10 4.45 -40.84
C ASP A 32 -5.81 3.34 -41.85
N VAL A 33 -5.03 2.34 -41.44
CA VAL A 33 -4.66 1.22 -42.31
C VAL A 33 -5.10 -0.08 -41.68
N ILE A 34 -5.78 -0.92 -42.46
CA ILE A 34 -6.05 -2.31 -42.10
C ILE A 34 -5.07 -3.19 -42.85
N ALA A 35 -4.21 -3.87 -42.09
CA ALA A 35 -3.26 -4.82 -42.62
C ALA A 35 -3.63 -6.25 -42.19
N THR A 36 -3.48 -7.21 -43.08
CA THR A 36 -3.82 -8.62 -42.83
C THR A 36 -2.59 -9.50 -43.04
N THR A 37 -2.30 -10.41 -42.11
CA THR A 37 -1.18 -11.36 -42.21
C THR A 37 -1.57 -12.62 -42.98
N LYS A 38 -0.58 -13.49 -43.27
CA LYS A 38 -0.81 -14.81 -43.91
C LYS A 38 -1.78 -15.69 -43.11
N GLU A 39 -1.77 -15.56 -41.79
CA GLU A 39 -2.65 -16.28 -40.85
C GLU A 39 -4.03 -15.61 -40.69
N ASN A 40 -4.37 -14.66 -41.57
CA ASN A 40 -5.63 -13.92 -41.56
C ASN A 40 -5.86 -13.08 -40.28
N GLN A 41 -4.78 -12.71 -39.59
CA GLN A 41 -4.85 -11.79 -38.46
C GLN A 41 -4.92 -10.35 -38.97
N LYS A 42 -5.86 -9.57 -38.45
CA LYS A 42 -6.09 -8.19 -38.86
C LYS A 42 -5.50 -7.21 -37.84
N TYR A 43 -4.79 -6.22 -38.38
CA TYR A 43 -4.12 -5.18 -37.64
C TYR A 43 -4.69 -3.83 -38.08
N LEU A 44 -5.12 -3.01 -37.13
CA LEU A 44 -5.42 -1.61 -37.36
C LEU A 44 -4.16 -0.80 -37.03
N ILE A 45 -3.60 -0.15 -38.03
CA ILE A 45 -2.44 0.72 -37.91
C ILE A 45 -2.94 2.16 -37.92
N VAL A 46 -2.73 2.85 -36.81
CA VAL A 46 -3.17 4.23 -36.58
C VAL A 46 -1.95 5.14 -36.61
N PHE A 47 -1.88 6.04 -37.58
CA PHE A 47 -0.85 7.08 -37.59
C PHE A 47 -1.22 8.20 -36.63
N CYS A 48 -0.27 8.70 -35.84
CA CYS A 48 -0.49 9.80 -34.90
C CYS A 48 0.67 10.80 -34.93
N PHE A 49 0.46 12.00 -34.37
CA PHE A 49 1.52 12.96 -34.10
C PHE A 49 1.48 13.29 -32.62
N ASP A 50 2.62 13.19 -31.94
CA ASP A 50 2.76 13.40 -30.48
C ASP A 50 1.74 12.58 -29.66
N ASP A 51 1.55 11.32 -30.05
CA ASP A 51 0.61 10.37 -29.45
C ASP A 51 -0.85 10.85 -29.44
N TYR A 52 -1.16 11.85 -30.26
CA TYR A 52 -2.47 12.47 -30.34
C TYR A 52 -3.22 11.95 -31.57
N VAL A 53 -4.40 11.38 -31.33
CA VAL A 53 -5.34 10.94 -32.37
C VAL A 53 -6.70 11.53 -32.07
N ARG A 54 -7.27 12.28 -33.03
CA ARG A 54 -8.62 12.83 -32.92
C ARG A 54 -9.58 12.12 -33.86
N HIS A 55 -10.19 11.06 -33.36
CA HIS A 55 -11.39 10.51 -34.00
C HIS A 55 -12.59 11.40 -33.65
N LYS A 56 -13.41 11.75 -34.64
CA LYS A 56 -14.65 12.51 -34.39
C LYS A 56 -15.69 11.71 -33.59
N GLN A 57 -15.54 10.39 -33.55
CA GLN A 57 -16.43 9.47 -32.85
C GLN A 57 -15.61 8.59 -31.89
N SER A 58 -16.18 8.25 -30.73
CA SER A 58 -15.57 7.29 -29.81
C SER A 58 -15.53 5.91 -30.46
N PHE A 59 -14.33 5.33 -30.56
CA PHE A 59 -14.14 4.03 -31.18
C PHE A 59 -13.75 2.97 -30.16
N ASP A 60 -14.38 1.81 -30.29
CA ASP A 60 -14.06 0.66 -29.46
C ASP A 60 -12.98 -0.21 -30.12
N PHE A 61 -11.77 -0.16 -29.56
CA PHE A 61 -10.65 -1.00 -30.01
C PHE A 61 -10.76 -2.46 -29.55
N HIS A 62 -11.80 -2.84 -28.79
CA HIS A 62 -11.97 -4.21 -28.32
C HIS A 62 -12.11 -5.19 -29.50
N ASN A 63 -11.38 -6.30 -29.43
CA ASN A 63 -11.28 -7.35 -30.46
C ASN A 63 -10.51 -7.01 -31.74
N LEU A 64 -9.84 -5.85 -31.79
CA LEU A 64 -8.85 -5.55 -32.82
C LEU A 64 -7.44 -5.64 -32.23
N THR A 65 -6.44 -5.89 -33.09
CA THR A 65 -5.03 -5.71 -32.75
C THR A 65 -4.56 -4.38 -33.35
N CYS A 66 -4.10 -3.46 -32.51
CA CYS A 66 -3.97 -2.05 -32.84
C CYS A 66 -2.56 -1.55 -32.56
N LEU A 67 -1.93 -1.03 -33.59
CA LEU A 67 -0.59 -0.46 -33.55
C LEU A 67 -0.69 1.04 -33.83
N SER A 68 -0.22 1.88 -32.91
CA SER A 68 0.00 3.30 -33.18
C SER A 68 1.40 3.51 -33.73
N VAL A 69 1.51 4.35 -34.75
CA VAL A 69 2.79 4.78 -35.34
C VAL A 69 2.87 6.30 -35.24
N ASN A 70 3.76 6.79 -34.39
CA ASN A 70 3.95 8.21 -34.19
C ASN A 70 4.86 8.78 -35.30
N LEU A 71 4.33 9.72 -36.07
CA LEU A 71 4.98 10.34 -37.21
C LEU A 71 5.68 11.66 -36.88
N THR A 72 5.72 12.12 -35.62
CA THR A 72 6.38 13.39 -35.27
C THR A 72 7.83 13.45 -35.73
N ARG A 73 8.55 12.33 -35.64
CA ARG A 73 9.97 12.23 -36.03
C ARG A 73 10.18 11.86 -37.50
N GLN A 74 9.12 11.69 -38.27
CA GLN A 74 9.20 11.35 -39.68
C GLN A 74 9.56 12.58 -40.53
N ASN A 75 10.32 12.34 -41.61
CA ASN A 75 10.51 13.30 -42.69
C ASN A 75 9.94 12.75 -44.01
N PHE A 76 9.48 13.64 -44.90
CA PHE A 76 8.77 13.28 -46.14
C PHE A 76 9.59 12.37 -47.08
N ASN A 77 10.91 12.54 -47.12
CA ASN A 77 11.79 11.78 -48.00
C ASN A 77 12.07 10.35 -47.50
N SER A 78 11.56 9.98 -46.32
CA SER A 78 11.90 8.71 -45.69
C SER A 78 10.71 8.01 -45.03
N LEU A 79 9.45 8.32 -45.38
CA LEU A 79 8.30 7.65 -44.72
C LEU A 79 8.37 6.13 -44.87
N GLU A 80 8.58 5.63 -46.09
CA GLU A 80 8.74 4.19 -46.33
C GLU A 80 9.89 3.60 -45.49
N ASN A 81 11.06 4.24 -45.54
CA ASN A 81 12.21 3.80 -44.76
C ASN A 81 11.95 3.84 -43.25
N PHE A 82 11.26 4.87 -42.76
CA PHE A 82 10.85 5.04 -41.37
C PHE A 82 9.90 3.90 -40.95
N LEU A 83 8.91 3.58 -41.78
CA LEU A 83 7.96 2.50 -41.52
C LEU A 83 8.63 1.11 -41.58
N LEU A 84 9.66 0.91 -42.40
CA LEU A 84 10.32 -0.40 -42.55
C LEU A 84 11.47 -0.63 -41.57
N THR A 85 12.23 0.40 -41.19
CA THR A 85 13.52 0.21 -40.49
C THR A 85 13.52 0.64 -39.02
N SER A 86 12.65 1.59 -38.63
CA SER A 86 12.61 2.05 -37.24
C SER A 86 11.70 1.17 -36.38
N SER A 87 12.19 0.59 -35.29
CA SER A 87 11.31 0.04 -34.25
C SER A 87 10.85 1.11 -33.24
N GLU A 88 11.49 2.27 -33.24
CA GLU A 88 11.12 3.43 -32.45
C GLU A 88 9.82 4.05 -32.98
N ASP A 89 9.08 4.75 -32.10
CA ASP A 89 7.80 5.41 -32.41
C ASP A 89 6.62 4.49 -32.80
N LYS A 90 6.80 3.17 -32.65
CA LYS A 90 5.76 2.16 -32.84
C LYS A 90 5.32 1.60 -31.50
N HIS A 91 4.03 1.76 -31.17
CA HIS A 91 3.49 1.37 -29.88
C HIS A 91 2.21 0.56 -30.03
N TRP A 92 2.11 -0.53 -29.26
CA TRP A 92 0.87 -1.30 -29.20
C TRP A 92 -0.16 -0.54 -28.37
N ILE A 93 -1.30 -0.20 -28.98
CA ILE A 93 -2.50 0.24 -28.25
C ILE A 93 -3.09 -0.99 -27.55
N ASN A 94 -3.18 -2.08 -28.30
CA ASN A 94 -3.52 -3.41 -27.79
C ASN A 94 -2.79 -4.46 -28.65
N ASN A 95 -2.63 -5.66 -28.10
CA ASN A 95 -2.12 -6.79 -28.87
C ASN A 95 -2.89 -8.03 -28.45
N ASP A 96 -4.12 -8.14 -28.94
CA ASP A 96 -5.09 -9.11 -28.45
C ASP A 96 -4.65 -10.56 -28.72
N VAL A 97 -4.04 -10.80 -29.88
CA VAL A 97 -3.46 -12.10 -30.25
C VAL A 97 -2.42 -12.54 -29.23
N TYR A 98 -1.45 -11.67 -28.92
CA TYR A 98 -0.46 -11.96 -27.91
C TYR A 98 -1.10 -12.12 -26.54
N PHE A 99 -1.95 -11.16 -26.15
CA PHE A 99 -2.51 -11.02 -24.82
C PHE A 99 -3.30 -12.25 -24.40
N LYS A 100 -4.14 -12.78 -25.31
CA LYS A 100 -4.89 -14.02 -25.10
C LYS A 100 -3.98 -15.26 -25.03
N GLY A 101 -2.83 -15.24 -25.72
CA GLY A 101 -1.89 -16.36 -25.80
C GLY A 101 -0.84 -16.43 -24.68
N ILE A 102 -0.69 -15.38 -23.86
CA ILE A 102 0.41 -15.28 -22.87
C ILE A 102 0.48 -16.51 -21.97
N GLU A 103 -0.58 -16.80 -21.23
CA GLU A 103 -0.58 -17.87 -20.23
C GLU A 103 -0.26 -19.23 -20.86
N ALA A 104 -0.85 -19.53 -22.03
CA ALA A 104 -0.62 -20.76 -22.77
C ALA A 104 0.85 -20.88 -23.21
N LYS A 105 1.42 -19.84 -23.82
CA LYS A 105 2.80 -19.88 -24.31
C LYS A 105 3.82 -20.07 -23.18
N TYR A 106 3.60 -19.44 -22.03
CA TYR A 106 4.45 -19.67 -20.86
C TYR A 106 4.29 -21.10 -20.32
N LYS A 107 3.05 -21.61 -20.27
CA LYS A 107 2.76 -22.98 -19.84
C LYS A 107 3.47 -24.02 -20.72
N ASP A 108 3.48 -23.83 -22.04
CA ASP A 108 4.16 -24.72 -23.00
C ASP A 108 5.68 -24.76 -22.80
N LYS A 109 6.25 -23.73 -22.18
CA LYS A 109 7.66 -23.67 -21.76
C LYS A 109 7.88 -24.12 -20.31
N GLY A 110 6.88 -24.75 -19.69
CA GLY A 110 6.93 -25.21 -18.31
C GLY A 110 6.95 -24.09 -17.27
N LYS A 111 6.49 -22.89 -17.62
CA LYS A 111 6.41 -21.73 -16.72
C LYS A 111 4.96 -21.41 -16.40
N LEU A 112 4.53 -21.65 -15.16
CA LEU A 112 3.17 -21.32 -14.73
C LEU A 112 3.08 -19.87 -14.31
N VAL A 113 2.34 -19.08 -15.10
CA VAL A 113 2.07 -17.68 -14.85
C VAL A 113 0.58 -17.40 -14.97
N LYS A 114 0.12 -16.34 -14.31
CA LYS A 114 -1.24 -15.84 -14.40
C LYS A 114 -1.21 -14.36 -14.75
N LEU A 115 -2.02 -13.97 -15.71
CA LEU A 115 -2.25 -12.57 -16.04
C LEU A 115 -3.31 -12.01 -15.09
N VAL A 116 -2.96 -10.96 -14.35
CA VAL A 116 -3.81 -10.36 -13.33
C VAL A 116 -3.92 -8.87 -13.59
N SER A 117 -5.13 -8.32 -13.62
CA SER A 117 -5.33 -6.88 -13.76
C SER A 117 -4.79 -6.13 -12.55
N ASP A 118 -4.36 -4.90 -12.76
CA ASP A 118 -3.85 -4.06 -11.67
C ASP A 118 -4.88 -3.84 -10.55
N ASP A 119 -6.17 -3.78 -10.91
CA ASP A 119 -7.27 -3.67 -9.94
C ASP A 119 -7.36 -4.90 -9.03
N LYS A 120 -7.31 -6.11 -9.60
CA LYS A 120 -7.26 -7.34 -8.79
C LYS A 120 -5.98 -7.43 -7.95
N CYS A 121 -4.87 -6.87 -8.43
CA CYS A 121 -3.63 -6.80 -7.65
C CYS A 121 -3.70 -5.81 -6.47
N LYS A 122 -4.62 -4.85 -6.44
CA LYS A 122 -4.85 -3.97 -5.27
C LYS A 122 -5.40 -4.75 -4.08
N GLU A 123 -6.21 -5.77 -4.34
CA GLU A 123 -6.85 -6.62 -3.34
C GLU A 123 -5.99 -7.84 -2.92
N CYS A 124 -4.79 -7.96 -3.47
CA CYS A 124 -3.93 -9.12 -3.23
C CYS A 124 -3.41 -9.14 -1.79
N LYS A 125 -3.70 -10.23 -1.06
CA LYS A 125 -3.26 -10.45 0.33
C LYS A 125 -1.73 -10.38 0.51
N ILE A 126 -0.98 -10.83 -0.50
CA ILE A 126 0.48 -10.87 -0.48
C ILE A 126 1.12 -9.71 -1.25
N ARG A 127 0.46 -8.55 -1.29
CA ARG A 127 0.93 -7.38 -2.05
C ARG A 127 2.34 -6.93 -1.64
N SER A 128 2.68 -7.02 -0.35
CA SER A 128 4.02 -6.74 0.18
C SER A 128 5.09 -7.73 -0.32
N SER A 129 4.71 -8.99 -0.50
CA SER A 129 5.55 -10.07 -1.04
C SER A 129 5.19 -10.39 -2.50
N CYS A 130 5.13 -9.35 -3.35
CA CYS A 130 4.61 -9.47 -4.70
C CYS A 130 5.29 -10.60 -5.50
N CYS A 131 4.46 -11.44 -6.14
CA CYS A 131 4.89 -12.57 -6.97
C CYS A 131 4.93 -12.24 -8.47
N ALA A 132 4.68 -10.98 -8.84
CA ALA A 132 4.80 -10.53 -10.21
C ALA A 132 6.21 -10.76 -10.76
N VAL A 133 6.29 -10.98 -12.06
CA VAL A 133 7.55 -10.81 -12.79
C VAL A 133 8.02 -9.37 -12.59
N MET A 134 9.28 -9.22 -12.22
CA MET A 134 9.89 -7.92 -11.99
C MET A 134 10.79 -7.56 -13.17
N SER A 135 10.69 -6.32 -13.62
CA SER A 135 11.66 -5.63 -14.47
C SER A 135 12.70 -4.92 -13.59
N PHE A 136 13.87 -4.65 -14.16
CA PHE A 136 14.90 -3.82 -13.56
C PHE A 136 15.16 -2.64 -14.48
N ASP A 137 14.64 -1.48 -14.11
CA ASP A 137 14.75 -0.26 -14.88
C ASP A 137 15.36 0.84 -14.00
N TYR A 138 16.43 1.49 -14.46
CA TYR A 138 17.13 2.57 -13.75
C TYR A 138 17.52 2.23 -12.29
N GLY A 139 17.88 0.96 -12.03
CA GLY A 139 18.25 0.47 -10.70
C GLY A 139 17.07 0.14 -9.78
N PHE A 140 15.83 0.37 -10.23
CA PHE A 140 14.62 0.04 -9.48
C PHE A 140 14.01 -1.27 -9.96
N ARG A 141 13.55 -2.06 -8.99
CA ARG A 141 12.84 -3.31 -9.26
C ARG A 141 11.34 -3.05 -9.26
N THR A 142 10.74 -2.99 -10.44
CA THR A 142 9.30 -2.71 -10.62
C THR A 142 8.60 -3.92 -11.25
N PRO A 143 7.29 -4.12 -11.01
CA PRO A 143 6.54 -5.16 -11.72
C PRO A 143 6.55 -4.92 -13.22
N LEU A 144 6.72 -5.99 -14.00
CA LEU A 144 6.57 -5.96 -15.46
C LEU A 144 5.10 -5.64 -15.80
N LEU A 145 4.86 -4.49 -16.43
CA LEU A 145 3.53 -4.03 -16.81
C LEU A 145 3.21 -4.39 -18.26
N ILE A 146 2.07 -5.04 -18.47
CA ILE A 146 1.51 -5.34 -19.79
C ILE A 146 0.29 -4.44 -19.96
N LYS A 147 0.29 -3.60 -20.99
CA LYS A 147 -0.84 -2.74 -21.34
C LYS A 147 -1.67 -3.41 -22.44
N ASN A 148 -2.98 -3.42 -22.29
CA ASN A 148 -3.90 -3.90 -23.31
C ASN A 148 -5.24 -3.17 -23.17
N ASN A 149 -5.73 -2.54 -24.25
CA ASN A 149 -6.99 -1.78 -24.25
C ASN A 149 -7.07 -0.74 -23.12
N GLY A 150 -5.98 0.00 -22.89
CA GLY A 150 -5.90 1.01 -21.82
C GLY A 150 -5.81 0.45 -20.39
N GLN A 151 -5.99 -0.86 -20.20
CA GLN A 151 -5.84 -1.52 -18.91
C GLN A 151 -4.41 -2.02 -18.70
N GLN A 152 -4.01 -2.10 -17.43
CA GLN A 152 -2.69 -2.60 -17.01
C GLN A 152 -2.83 -3.96 -16.34
N PHE A 153 -1.90 -4.84 -16.67
CA PHE A 153 -1.83 -6.20 -16.18
C PHE A 153 -0.42 -6.52 -15.70
N ARG A 154 -0.36 -7.39 -14.69
CA ARG A 154 0.87 -7.97 -14.17
C ARG A 154 0.91 -9.44 -14.48
N LEU A 155 2.10 -9.95 -14.74
CA LEU A 155 2.35 -11.37 -14.94
C LEU A 155 2.78 -12.00 -13.61
N CYS A 156 1.87 -12.65 -12.90
CA CYS A 156 2.13 -13.27 -11.60
C CYS A 156 2.66 -14.69 -11.76
N LYS A 157 3.73 -15.04 -11.03
CA LYS A 157 4.28 -16.42 -11.03
C LYS A 157 3.42 -17.30 -10.11
N THR A 158 2.72 -18.27 -10.69
CA THR A 158 1.69 -19.04 -9.96
C THR A 158 2.25 -19.83 -8.78
N GLU A 159 3.40 -20.49 -8.96
CA GLU A 159 3.99 -21.29 -7.88
C GLU A 159 4.51 -20.42 -6.74
N LYS A 160 5.16 -19.28 -7.07
CA LYS A 160 5.56 -18.31 -6.07
C LYS A 160 4.35 -17.74 -5.32
N TYR A 161 3.27 -17.40 -6.04
CA TYR A 161 2.03 -16.93 -5.41
C TYR A 161 1.49 -17.93 -4.38
N LYS A 162 1.41 -19.22 -4.72
CA LYS A 162 0.93 -20.27 -3.80
C LYS A 162 1.80 -20.38 -2.55
N GLN A 163 3.12 -20.33 -2.72
CA GLN A 163 4.07 -20.41 -1.60
C GLN A 163 3.91 -19.21 -0.65
N GLU A 164 3.94 -17.99 -1.20
CA GLU A 164 3.81 -16.75 -0.43
C GLU A 164 2.44 -16.66 0.26
N LEU A 165 1.37 -17.11 -0.41
CA LEU A 165 0.03 -17.14 0.19
C LEU A 165 -0.05 -18.13 1.35
N LYS A 166 0.61 -19.29 1.23
CA LYS A 166 0.68 -20.26 2.33
C LYS A 166 1.41 -19.69 3.53
N GLU A 167 2.55 -19.03 3.31
CA GLU A 167 3.31 -18.39 4.39
C GLU A 167 2.52 -17.25 5.05
N TYR A 168 1.86 -16.42 4.23
CA TYR A 168 0.96 -15.38 4.72
C TYR A 168 -0.15 -15.92 5.62
N CYS A 169 -0.82 -17.00 5.20
CA CYS A 169 -1.88 -17.61 6.00
C CYS A 169 -1.34 -18.18 7.32
N LYS A 170 -0.15 -18.79 7.29
CA LYS A 170 0.52 -19.30 8.48
C LYS A 170 0.85 -18.17 9.46
N GLN A 171 1.46 -17.07 8.98
CA GLN A 171 1.77 -15.90 9.79
C GLN A 171 0.51 -15.28 10.41
N GLN A 172 -0.58 -15.19 9.65
CA GLN A 172 -1.86 -14.68 10.19
C GLN A 172 -2.41 -15.52 11.34
N GLU A 173 -2.29 -16.84 11.24
CA GLU A 173 -2.76 -17.74 12.30
C GLU A 173 -1.86 -17.65 13.54
N GLU A 174 -0.54 -17.58 13.37
CA GLU A 174 0.40 -17.37 14.47
C GLU A 174 0.16 -16.02 15.16
N ASP A 175 -0.08 -14.95 14.39
CA ASP A 175 -0.43 -13.63 14.91
C ASP A 175 -1.76 -13.67 15.68
N ARG A 176 -2.76 -14.40 15.18
CA ARG A 176 -4.06 -14.58 15.85
C ARG A 176 -3.88 -15.26 17.21
N LEU A 177 -3.19 -16.40 17.24
CA LEU A 177 -2.92 -17.15 18.46
C LEU A 177 -2.10 -16.33 19.47
N CYS A 178 -1.12 -15.56 18.98
CA CYS A 178 -0.34 -14.65 19.82
C CYS A 178 -1.21 -13.54 20.42
N ARG A 179 -2.12 -12.94 19.65
CA ARG A 179 -3.09 -11.94 20.16
C ARG A 179 -4.01 -12.54 21.21
N GLU A 180 -4.55 -13.73 20.99
CA GLU A 180 -5.42 -14.43 21.95
C GLU A 180 -4.68 -14.80 23.24
N ALA A 181 -3.42 -15.25 23.15
CA ALA A 181 -2.60 -15.54 24.32
C ALA A 181 -2.25 -14.27 25.10
N ASN A 182 -1.92 -13.18 24.41
CA ASN A 182 -1.66 -11.88 25.04
C ASN A 182 -2.92 -11.31 25.70
N HIS A 183 -4.09 -11.48 25.08
CA HIS A 183 -5.37 -11.09 25.67
C HIS A 183 -5.63 -11.84 26.98
N ARG A 184 -5.49 -13.18 26.98
CA ARG A 184 -5.64 -14.01 28.19
C ARG A 184 -4.68 -13.59 29.31
N ARG A 185 -3.40 -13.38 28.98
CA ARG A 185 -2.41 -12.90 29.95
C ARG A 185 -2.76 -11.52 30.53
N TRP A 186 -3.42 -10.67 29.75
CA TRP A 186 -3.87 -9.37 30.22
C TRP A 186 -5.10 -9.49 31.12
N GLU A 187 -6.06 -10.34 30.77
CA GLU A 187 -7.23 -10.67 31.62
C GLU A 187 -6.82 -11.29 32.96
N GLU A 188 -5.90 -12.26 32.95
CA GLU A 188 -5.33 -12.86 34.16
C GLU A 188 -4.68 -11.80 35.06
N LYS A 189 -3.95 -10.84 34.48
CA LYS A 189 -3.36 -9.72 35.23
C LYS A 189 -4.41 -8.77 35.80
N LEU A 190 -5.53 -8.54 35.11
CA LEU A 190 -6.62 -7.74 35.64
C LEU A 190 -7.30 -8.43 36.82
N LEU A 191 -7.61 -9.72 36.68
CA LEU A 191 -8.20 -10.50 37.77
C LEU A 191 -7.24 -10.56 38.97
N ALA A 192 -5.94 -10.81 38.75
CA ALA A 192 -4.96 -10.81 39.84
C ALA A 192 -4.90 -9.48 40.58
N LYS A 193 -4.97 -8.34 39.87
CA LYS A 193 -5.05 -7.01 40.50
C LYS A 193 -6.34 -6.83 41.31
N GLU A 194 -7.47 -7.32 40.81
CA GLU A 194 -8.74 -7.27 41.53
C GLU A 194 -8.69 -8.14 42.80
N TYR A 195 -8.13 -9.34 42.72
CA TYR A 195 -7.90 -10.20 43.88
C TYR A 195 -6.95 -9.56 44.91
N GLU A 196 -5.83 -8.98 44.48
CA GLU A 196 -4.90 -8.25 45.37
C GLU A 196 -5.55 -7.03 46.01
N GLN A 197 -6.44 -6.32 45.30
CA GLN A 197 -7.22 -5.21 45.88
C GLN A 197 -8.19 -5.72 46.94
N VAL A 198 -8.96 -6.77 46.65
CA VAL A 198 -9.91 -7.38 47.61
C VAL A 198 -9.17 -7.94 48.83
N GLU A 199 -8.01 -8.55 48.64
CA GLU A 199 -7.20 -9.09 49.74
C GLU A 199 -6.62 -7.96 50.61
N ASN A 200 -6.05 -6.90 50.00
CA ASN A 200 -5.62 -5.71 50.74
C ASN A 200 -6.77 -5.02 51.50
N ASP A 201 -7.95 -4.93 50.89
CA ASP A 201 -9.15 -4.36 51.55
C ASP A 201 -9.63 -5.24 52.72
N LYS A 202 -9.42 -6.57 52.65
CA LYS A 202 -9.72 -7.50 53.74
C LYS A 202 -8.75 -7.36 54.92
N TYR A 203 -7.48 -7.05 54.67
CA TYR A 203 -6.47 -6.79 55.72
C TYR A 203 -6.51 -5.34 56.26
N ASN A 204 -7.10 -4.39 55.52
CA ASN A 204 -7.25 -3.00 55.98
C ASN A 204 -8.45 -2.75 56.92
N TYR A 205 -9.26 -3.76 57.24
CA TYR A 205 -10.38 -3.62 58.19
C TYR A 205 -9.99 -3.67 59.69
N SER A 206 -8.70 -3.72 60.03
CA SER A 206 -8.22 -3.82 61.43
C SER A 206 -7.29 -2.69 61.90
N ILE A 207 -7.14 -1.59 61.16
CA ILE A 207 -6.46 -0.40 61.70
C ILE A 207 -7.52 0.51 62.32
N GLN A 208 -7.72 0.38 63.63
CA GLN A 208 -8.43 1.41 64.39
C GLN A 208 -7.67 2.74 64.24
N PRO A 209 -8.36 3.87 63.98
CA PRO A 209 -7.71 5.16 63.98
C PRO A 209 -7.27 5.48 65.41
N VAL A 210 -5.95 5.53 65.63
CA VAL A 210 -5.37 6.07 66.86
C VAL A 210 -5.66 7.58 66.85
N PRO A 211 -6.40 8.13 67.82
CA PRO A 211 -6.59 9.57 67.91
C PRO A 211 -5.27 10.19 68.35
N THR A 212 -4.59 10.85 67.42
CA THR A 212 -3.53 11.80 67.75
C THR A 212 -4.11 13.20 67.68
N ASP A 213 -4.71 13.61 68.79
CA ASP A 213 -4.62 15.02 69.16
C ASP A 213 -3.14 15.35 69.35
N ILE A 214 -2.70 16.48 68.81
CA ILE A 214 -1.87 17.49 69.47
C ILE A 214 -1.40 18.53 68.43
N ASN A 215 -1.95 19.74 68.60
CA ASN A 215 -1.39 21.06 68.29
C ASN A 215 -1.39 21.57 66.85
N ASN A 216 -2.49 22.27 66.55
CA ASN A 216 -2.50 23.50 65.75
C ASN A 216 -1.40 24.46 66.23
N THR A 217 -0.41 24.67 65.38
CA THR A 217 0.15 25.99 65.15
C THR A 217 -0.16 26.35 63.70
N ASP A 218 -0.99 27.37 63.53
CA ASP A 218 -1.40 27.96 62.25
C ASP A 218 -0.17 28.39 61.45
N SER A 219 0.31 27.48 60.63
CA SER A 219 1.16 27.80 59.48
C SER A 219 0.39 27.29 58.29
N GLU A 220 0.02 28.19 57.37
CA GLU A 220 -0.80 27.87 56.20
C GLU A 220 -0.34 26.56 55.54
N LYS A 221 -1.25 25.60 55.39
CA LYS A 221 -0.96 24.34 54.71
C LYS A 221 -0.89 24.60 53.21
N SER A 222 0.31 24.56 52.64
CA SER A 222 0.53 24.68 51.20
C SER A 222 1.11 23.40 50.61
N CYS A 223 0.73 23.04 49.38
CA CYS A 223 1.33 21.89 48.69
C CYS A 223 2.84 22.05 48.51
N PHE A 224 3.41 23.26 48.59
CA PHE A 224 4.86 23.46 48.56
C PHE A 224 5.58 22.76 49.72
N ASP A 225 4.93 22.70 50.87
CA ASP A 225 5.43 22.13 52.11
C ASP A 225 5.18 20.62 52.21
N CYS A 226 4.60 20.01 51.19
CA CYS A 226 4.29 18.58 51.16
C CYS A 226 5.53 17.75 50.79
N GLU A 227 5.81 16.67 51.50
CA GLU A 227 6.96 15.77 51.28
C GLU A 227 7.01 15.24 49.84
N ILE A 228 5.85 14.91 49.28
CA ILE A 228 5.69 14.39 47.92
C ILE A 228 5.61 15.48 46.84
N ASN A 229 5.82 16.75 47.19
CA ASN A 229 5.87 17.83 46.22
C ASN A 229 7.16 17.76 45.40
N LEU A 230 7.01 17.72 44.08
CA LEU A 230 8.10 17.78 43.12
C LEU A 230 8.55 19.24 42.96
N ALA A 231 9.35 19.73 43.91
CA ALA A 231 9.78 21.13 43.99
C ALA A 231 10.43 21.61 42.68
N TRP A 232 11.19 20.73 42.01
CA TRP A 232 11.84 21.02 40.72
C TRP A 232 10.85 21.29 39.57
N ALA A 233 9.59 20.87 39.69
CA ALA A 233 8.56 21.02 38.67
C ALA A 233 7.59 22.18 38.95
N CYS A 234 7.76 22.88 40.08
CA CYS A 234 6.91 24.01 40.48
C CYS A 234 7.22 25.26 39.62
N LYS A 235 6.20 25.86 38.99
CA LYS A 235 6.33 27.07 38.15
C LYS A 235 5.14 28.02 38.34
N ASP A 236 5.42 29.32 38.26
CA ASP A 236 4.48 30.45 38.38
C ASP A 236 3.51 30.37 39.58
N GLY A 237 4.02 29.97 40.74
CA GLY A 237 3.22 29.88 41.98
C GLY A 237 2.33 28.66 42.09
N TRP A 238 2.47 27.66 41.20
CA TRP A 238 1.76 26.39 41.30
C TRP A 238 2.66 25.27 41.82
N ALA A 239 2.09 24.43 42.69
CA ALA A 239 2.76 23.26 43.23
C ALA A 239 2.63 22.07 42.27
N HIS A 240 3.44 21.04 42.49
CA HIS A 240 3.48 19.90 41.59
C HIS A 240 3.44 18.57 42.37
N CYS A 241 2.31 17.87 42.34
CA CYS A 241 2.09 16.69 43.19
C CYS A 241 2.65 15.40 42.57
N GLY A 242 3.47 14.67 43.33
CA GLY A 242 4.02 13.36 42.92
C GLY A 242 3.04 12.18 43.07
N CYS A 243 1.86 12.36 43.69
CA CYS A 243 0.97 11.26 44.08
C CYS A 243 0.10 10.65 42.95
N ARG A 244 0.33 10.96 41.66
CA ARG A 244 -0.49 10.41 40.56
C ARG A 244 0.34 9.86 39.38
N PRO A 245 0.68 8.56 39.40
CA PRO A 245 1.20 7.86 38.23
C PRO A 245 0.12 7.34 37.26
N GLU A 246 -1.14 7.21 37.72
CA GLU A 246 -2.18 6.41 37.02
C GLU A 246 -2.96 7.16 35.92
N LEU A 247 -2.75 8.47 35.76
CA LEU A 247 -3.47 9.32 34.80
C LEU A 247 -2.55 10.05 33.80
N GLY A 248 -1.30 9.59 33.66
CA GLY A 248 -0.40 10.04 32.59
C GLY A 248 -0.02 11.53 32.59
N SER A 249 -0.32 12.25 33.67
CA SER A 249 0.04 13.65 33.83
C SER A 249 0.38 13.95 35.28
N HIS A 250 1.68 14.11 35.51
CA HIS A 250 2.21 14.92 36.60
C HIS A 250 1.50 16.29 36.53
N GLY A 251 0.61 16.55 37.49
CA GLY A 251 -0.33 17.67 37.42
C GLY A 251 0.10 18.87 38.27
N ARG A 252 0.18 20.03 37.62
CA ARG A 252 0.18 21.36 38.23
C ARG A 252 -1.05 21.49 39.13
N ILE A 253 -0.85 21.70 40.44
CA ILE A 253 -1.92 21.73 41.44
C ILE A 253 -1.93 23.07 42.18
N ASN A 254 -3.13 23.56 42.50
CA ASN A 254 -3.28 24.76 43.31
C ASN A 254 -2.65 24.47 44.69
N PRO A 255 -1.69 25.27 45.19
CA PRO A 255 -1.04 25.03 46.47
C PRO A 255 -2.01 24.95 47.66
N GLU A 256 -3.15 25.61 47.58
CA GLU A 256 -4.20 25.59 48.59
C GLU A 256 -4.89 24.22 48.74
N TYR A 257 -4.74 23.34 47.74
CA TYR A 257 -5.29 21.99 47.80
C TYR A 257 -4.76 21.19 49.00
N ALA A 258 -3.60 21.54 49.55
CA ALA A 258 -3.06 20.94 50.76
C ALA A 258 -4.02 21.03 51.97
N LYS A 259 -4.89 22.05 52.03
CA LYS A 259 -5.88 22.20 53.11
C LYS A 259 -6.89 21.05 53.17
N GLN A 260 -7.18 20.42 52.04
CA GLN A 260 -8.18 19.36 51.88
C GLN A 260 -7.58 18.03 51.39
N CYS A 261 -6.25 17.93 51.26
CA CYS A 261 -5.59 16.74 50.75
C CYS A 261 -5.40 15.70 51.86
N PRO A 262 -6.02 14.52 51.78
CA PRO A 262 -5.90 13.48 52.81
C PRO A 262 -4.50 12.83 52.85
N ARG A 263 -3.66 13.07 51.84
CA ARG A 263 -2.27 12.57 51.75
C ARG A 263 -1.22 13.65 52.00
N PHE A 264 -1.61 14.82 52.51
CA PHE A 264 -0.65 15.87 52.85
C PHE A 264 0.23 15.43 54.02
N VAL A 265 1.55 15.39 53.79
CA VAL A 265 2.56 15.16 54.82
C VAL A 265 3.53 16.33 54.77
N ARG A 266 3.66 17.09 55.86
CA ARG A 266 4.55 18.26 55.91
C ARG A 266 6.01 17.80 55.92
N LYS A 267 6.87 18.41 55.09
CA LYS A 267 8.33 18.22 55.11
C LYS A 267 8.85 18.50 56.52
N ARG A 268 9.70 17.61 57.02
CA ARG A 268 10.45 17.87 58.26
C ARG A 268 11.52 18.92 57.93
N GLN A 269 11.54 20.02 58.70
CA GLN A 269 12.60 21.04 58.61
C GLN A 269 13.92 20.49 59.13
#